data_AF-A0A444IZN9-F1
#
_entry.id   AF-A0A444IZN9-F1
#
_cell.length_a   1.000
_cell.length_b   1.000
_cell.length_c   1.000
_cell.angle_alpha   90.00
_cell.angle_beta   90.00
_cell.angle_gamma   90.00
#
_symmetry.space_group_name_H-M   'P 1'
#
loop_
_entity.id
_entity.type
_entity.pdbx_description
1 polymer ?
#
loop_
_entity_poly.entity_id
_entity_poly.type
_entity_poly.pdbx_seq_one_letter_code
_entity_poly.pdbx_strand_id
1 'polypeptide(L)'
;MRDAGVSCLKIVGRLKSAQYVANTVAAYRMALDSLDEPDAVQEKILQEAHRLLDEAMGRKRSSGYLLSEKPSEAITPSQSGNSGRMLGRIKGMQQERTRDGKNKLTLQILLAAQVSEGDRLRLHDEQSGNRFSFTLRSLQVGGQHRKTARSGQKAQFSLVVERKAQVHRHFQGTLFKVDVGSRIIAERSGHKRREKLSTHKVIADKGKVEDILAQLAWKRGPVTLNLAGKGQGKSKTGGRRPAQKEPPWWVAVAKLG
;
A
#
# COMPACT_ATOMS: atom_id res chain seq x y z
N MET A 1 10.58 -18.64 25.70
CA MET A 1 11.45 -17.65 25.01
C MET A 1 12.70 -17.32 25.82
N ARG A 2 12.57 -16.96 27.11
CA ARG A 2 13.71 -16.71 27.99
C ARG A 2 14.65 -17.91 28.07
N ASP A 3 14.09 -19.11 28.23
CA ASP A 3 14.86 -20.37 28.27
C ASP A 3 15.55 -20.72 26.95
N ALA A 4 15.06 -20.16 25.84
CA ALA A 4 15.69 -20.32 24.52
C ALA A 4 16.83 -19.30 24.28
N GLY A 5 17.20 -18.50 25.29
CA GLY A 5 18.29 -17.52 25.20
C GLY A 5 17.97 -16.26 24.36
N VAL A 6 16.70 -15.97 24.10
CA VAL A 6 16.30 -14.82 23.29
C VAL A 6 16.37 -13.53 24.11
N SER A 7 17.35 -12.67 23.80
CA SER A 7 17.56 -11.40 24.52
C SER A 7 16.88 -10.19 23.88
N CYS A 8 16.50 -10.25 22.60
CA CYS A 8 15.84 -9.15 21.91
C CYS A 8 14.95 -9.61 20.76
N LEU A 9 13.95 -8.79 20.44
CA LEU A 9 13.11 -8.93 19.26
C LEU A 9 13.25 -7.70 18.36
N LYS A 10 13.33 -7.92 17.05
CA LYS A 10 13.37 -6.85 16.06
C LYS A 10 12.04 -6.76 15.33
N ILE A 11 11.43 -5.57 15.36
CA ILE A 11 10.25 -5.24 14.55
C ILE A 11 10.72 -4.44 13.32
N VAL A 12 10.42 -4.94 12.12
CA VAL A 12 10.83 -4.30 10.86
C VAL A 12 9.61 -3.71 10.15
N GLY A 13 9.65 -2.41 9.85
CA GLY A 13 8.49 -1.67 9.32
C GLY A 13 8.82 -0.61 8.26
N ARG A 14 9.84 -0.82 7.41
CA ARG A 14 10.16 0.15 6.34
C ARG A 14 8.91 0.42 5.48
N LEU A 15 8.60 1.70 5.27
CA LEU A 15 7.42 2.18 4.51
C LEU A 15 6.05 1.83 5.13
N LYS A 16 6.00 1.42 6.41
CA LYS A 16 4.74 1.21 7.14
C LYS A 16 4.22 2.51 7.74
N SER A 17 2.93 2.54 8.05
CA SER A 17 2.28 3.68 8.71
C SER A 17 2.68 3.77 10.18
N ALA A 18 2.49 4.95 10.77
CA ALA A 18 2.63 5.13 12.21
C ALA A 18 1.68 4.20 12.99
N GLN A 19 0.44 4.06 12.53
CA GLN A 19 -0.55 3.16 13.15
C GLN A 19 -0.10 1.69 13.12
N TYR A 20 0.45 1.23 12.00
CA TYR A 20 1.00 -0.12 11.89
C TYR A 20 2.07 -0.35 12.95
N VAL A 21 3.02 0.58 13.06
CA VAL A 21 4.14 0.45 14.02
C VAL A 21 3.62 0.48 15.45
N ALA A 22 2.74 1.43 15.79
CA ALA A 22 2.15 1.54 17.12
C ALA A 22 1.41 0.26 17.53
N ASN A 23 0.50 -0.24 16.70
CA ASN A 23 -0.25 -1.46 16.99
C ASN A 23 0.65 -2.69 17.08
N THR A 24 1.65 -2.80 16.21
CA THR A 24 2.59 -3.94 16.24
C THR A 24 3.42 -3.92 17.51
N VAL A 25 3.98 -2.77 17.89
CA VAL A 25 4.78 -2.64 19.12
C VAL A 25 3.92 -2.91 20.35
N ALA A 26 2.72 -2.33 20.42
CA ALA A 26 1.79 -2.54 21.53
C ALA A 26 1.43 -4.02 21.71
N ALA A 27 1.09 -4.72 20.62
CA ALA A 27 0.75 -6.14 20.68
C ALA A 27 1.90 -7.02 21.18
N TYR A 28 3.13 -6.79 20.70
CA TYR A 28 4.29 -7.54 21.16
C TYR A 28 4.65 -7.20 22.61
N ARG A 29 4.49 -5.94 23.01
CA ARG A 29 4.73 -5.50 24.38
C ARG A 29 3.74 -6.16 25.34
N MET A 30 2.46 -6.14 25.01
CA MET A 30 1.41 -6.86 25.75
C MET A 30 1.76 -8.34 25.96
N ALA A 31 2.13 -9.05 24.90
CA ALA A 31 2.49 -10.46 25.00
C ALA A 31 3.75 -10.70 25.87
N LEU A 32 4.80 -9.88 25.69
CA LEU A 32 6.04 -10.01 26.45
C LEU A 32 5.86 -9.68 27.94
N ASP A 33 5.09 -8.64 28.24
CA ASP A 33 4.86 -8.20 29.61
C ASP A 33 3.91 -9.15 30.36
N SER A 34 3.11 -9.94 29.64
CA SER A 34 2.23 -10.96 30.21
C SER A 34 2.89 -12.32 30.50
N LEU A 35 4.16 -12.51 30.19
CA LEU A 35 4.81 -13.84 30.26
C LEU A 35 4.80 -14.46 31.66
N ASP A 36 4.76 -13.63 32.71
CA ASP A 36 4.78 -14.06 34.11
C ASP A 36 3.35 -14.08 34.73
N GLU A 37 2.32 -13.79 33.94
CA GLU A 37 0.90 -13.81 34.36
C GLU A 37 0.29 -15.22 34.30
N PRO A 38 -0.82 -15.51 35.01
CA PRO A 38 -1.53 -16.78 34.88
C PRO A 38 -2.08 -17.02 33.46
N ASP A 39 -2.16 -18.27 33.03
CA ASP A 39 -2.59 -18.67 31.66
C ASP A 39 -3.92 -18.03 31.22
N ALA A 40 -4.92 -17.99 32.11
CA ALA A 40 -6.23 -17.41 31.82
C ALA A 40 -6.18 -15.88 31.57
N VAL A 41 -5.19 -15.19 32.15
CA VAL A 41 -4.93 -13.76 31.92
C VAL A 41 -4.15 -13.61 30.62
N GLN A 42 -3.12 -14.43 30.40
CA GLN A 42 -2.35 -14.43 29.17
C GLN A 42 -3.23 -14.63 27.93
N GLU A 43 -4.18 -15.57 27.98
CA GLU A 43 -5.07 -15.83 26.85
C GLU A 43 -5.87 -14.59 26.45
N LYS A 44 -6.41 -13.85 27.42
CA LYS A 44 -7.15 -12.60 27.16
C LYS A 44 -6.23 -11.52 26.58
N ILE A 45 -5.02 -11.39 27.10
CA ILE A 45 -4.03 -10.43 26.59
C ILE A 45 -3.63 -10.77 25.15
N LEU A 46 -3.40 -12.05 24.86
CA LEU A 46 -3.06 -12.52 23.52
C LEU A 46 -4.20 -12.26 22.53
N GLN A 47 -5.47 -12.45 22.93
CA GLN A 47 -6.62 -12.10 22.08
C GLN A 47 -6.62 -10.61 21.69
N GLU A 48 -6.33 -9.71 22.64
CA GLU A 48 -6.24 -8.28 22.35
C GLU A 48 -5.01 -7.92 21.52
N ALA A 49 -3.85 -8.51 21.80
CA ALA A 49 -2.64 -8.36 20.99
C ALA A 49 -2.90 -8.81 19.54
N HIS A 50 -3.61 -9.93 19.36
CA HIS A 50 -4.03 -10.41 18.05
C HIS A 50 -4.96 -9.42 17.35
N ARG A 51 -5.90 -8.80 18.06
CA ARG A 51 -6.79 -7.76 17.53
C ARG A 51 -6.00 -6.55 17.00
N LEU A 52 -5.03 -6.06 17.77
CA LEU A 52 -4.17 -4.93 17.36
C LEU A 52 -3.36 -5.25 16.10
N LEU A 53 -2.82 -6.48 16.00
CA LEU A 53 -2.09 -6.94 14.81
C LEU A 53 -3.00 -7.01 13.57
N ASP A 54 -4.26 -7.41 13.72
CA ASP A 54 -5.23 -7.40 12.63
C ASP A 54 -5.60 -5.97 12.20
N GLU A 55 -5.67 -5.03 13.15
CA GLU A 55 -5.87 -3.60 12.88
C GLU A 55 -4.66 -2.94 12.24
N ALA A 56 -3.45 -3.46 12.44
CA ALA A 56 -2.26 -2.99 11.73
C ALA A 56 -2.34 -3.28 10.22
N MET A 57 -3.23 -4.17 9.76
CA MET A 57 -3.46 -4.47 8.34
C MET A 57 -2.19 -4.96 7.62
N GLY A 58 -1.42 -5.79 8.31
CA GLY A 58 -0.20 -6.43 7.80
C GLY A 58 -0.43 -7.56 6.80
N ARG A 59 0.59 -8.39 6.59
CA ARG A 59 0.44 -9.69 5.90
C ARG A 59 -0.36 -10.64 6.80
N LYS A 60 -0.92 -11.70 6.21
CA LYS A 60 -1.39 -12.84 7.00
C LYS A 60 -0.24 -13.29 7.91
N ARG A 61 -0.55 -13.44 9.20
CA ARG A 61 0.39 -13.93 10.21
C ARG A 61 0.75 -15.38 9.91
N SER A 62 1.99 -15.75 10.16
CA SER A 62 2.50 -17.11 10.04
C SER A 62 3.58 -17.30 11.10
N SER A 63 3.78 -18.53 11.56
CA SER A 63 4.95 -18.89 12.37
C SER A 63 6.26 -18.69 11.60
N GLY A 64 6.20 -18.54 10.28
CA GLY A 64 7.37 -18.54 9.41
C GLY A 64 8.20 -19.79 9.69
N TYR A 65 9.51 -19.60 9.80
CA TYR A 65 10.45 -20.70 10.04
C TYR A 65 10.58 -21.11 11.51
N LEU A 66 9.80 -20.51 12.42
CA LEU A 66 9.94 -20.79 13.86
C LEU A 66 9.51 -22.22 14.21
N LEU A 67 8.47 -22.74 13.57
CA LEU A 67 7.90 -24.06 13.86
C LEU A 67 8.18 -25.09 12.76
N SER A 68 8.76 -24.68 11.64
CA SER A 68 9.02 -25.56 10.49
C SER A 68 10.10 -24.97 9.59
N GLU A 69 10.99 -25.83 9.07
CA GLU A 69 11.98 -25.43 8.06
C GLU A 69 11.35 -25.15 6.68
N LYS A 70 10.13 -25.66 6.42
CA LYS A 70 9.40 -25.52 5.15
C LYS A 70 7.97 -25.04 5.40
N PRO A 71 7.78 -23.80 5.88
CA PRO A 71 6.47 -23.26 6.18
C PRO A 71 5.67 -23.00 4.89
N SER A 72 4.62 -23.80 4.67
CA SER A 72 3.70 -23.64 3.53
C SER A 72 2.98 -22.28 3.52
N GLU A 73 2.85 -21.64 4.69
CA GLU A 73 2.16 -20.36 4.86
C GLU A 73 3.06 -19.13 4.73
N ALA A 74 4.39 -19.30 4.71
CA ALA A 74 5.31 -18.15 4.71
C ALA A 74 5.27 -17.37 3.40
N ILE A 75 4.91 -18.04 2.30
CA ILE A 75 4.77 -17.45 0.98
C ILE A 75 3.45 -17.92 0.39
N THR A 76 2.53 -16.99 0.14
CA THR A 76 1.33 -17.24 -0.67
C THR A 76 1.51 -16.52 -2.00
N PRO A 77 1.96 -17.19 -3.08
CA PRO A 77 2.29 -16.54 -4.35
C PRO A 77 1.11 -15.76 -4.95
N SER A 78 -0.11 -16.22 -4.70
CA SER A 78 -1.35 -15.59 -5.19
C SER A 78 -1.81 -14.38 -4.36
N GLN A 79 -1.26 -14.16 -3.16
CA GLN A 79 -1.62 -13.01 -2.32
C GLN A 79 -0.44 -12.04 -2.23
N SER A 80 -0.62 -10.82 -2.73
CA SER A 80 0.39 -9.79 -2.49
C SER A 80 0.54 -9.51 -1.00
N GLY A 81 1.77 -9.48 -0.54
CA GLY A 81 2.12 -9.23 0.86
C GLY A 81 1.80 -7.81 1.40
N ASN A 82 0.90 -7.06 0.77
CA ASN A 82 0.43 -5.73 1.20
C ASN A 82 -1.11 -5.68 1.16
N SER A 83 -1.79 -6.76 1.53
CA SER A 83 -3.22 -6.94 1.24
C SER A 83 -4.13 -6.07 2.10
N GLY A 84 -3.72 -5.71 3.31
CA GLY A 84 -4.63 -5.06 4.26
C GLY A 84 -5.63 -6.03 4.87
N ARG A 85 -6.60 -5.54 5.66
CA ARG A 85 -7.61 -6.40 6.30
C ARG A 85 -8.67 -6.81 5.28
N MET A 86 -8.82 -8.12 5.04
CA MET A 86 -9.82 -8.63 4.09
C MET A 86 -11.23 -8.30 4.57
N LEU A 87 -12.03 -7.69 3.69
CA LEU A 87 -13.45 -7.41 3.93
C LEU A 87 -14.35 -8.47 3.30
N GLY A 88 -13.86 -9.23 2.32
CA GLY A 88 -14.60 -10.33 1.69
C GLY A 88 -14.42 -10.39 0.18
N ARG A 89 -14.97 -11.44 -0.43
CA ARG A 89 -15.05 -11.60 -1.89
C ARG A 89 -16.29 -10.88 -2.42
N ILE A 90 -16.17 -10.24 -3.59
CA ILE A 90 -17.30 -9.62 -4.28
C ILE A 90 -18.26 -10.72 -4.73
N LYS A 91 -19.54 -10.58 -4.37
CA LYS A 91 -20.62 -11.51 -4.70
C LYS A 91 -21.45 -11.07 -5.90
N GLY A 92 -21.48 -9.78 -6.16
CA GLY A 92 -22.21 -9.20 -7.27
C GLY A 92 -21.66 -7.83 -7.60
N MET A 93 -21.75 -7.46 -8.86
CA MET A 93 -21.26 -6.18 -9.35
C MET A 93 -22.22 -5.65 -10.40
N GLN A 94 -22.63 -4.40 -10.23
CA GLN A 94 -23.49 -3.68 -11.18
C GLN A 94 -22.77 -2.43 -11.64
N GLN A 95 -22.85 -2.16 -12.94
CA GLN A 95 -22.28 -0.98 -13.55
C GLN A 95 -23.38 -0.18 -14.21
N GLU A 96 -23.48 1.09 -13.85
CA GLU A 96 -24.47 2.02 -14.38
C GLU A 96 -23.76 3.28 -14.87
N ARG A 97 -24.33 3.94 -15.88
CA ARG A 97 -23.84 5.23 -16.34
C ARG A 97 -24.58 6.33 -15.59
N THR A 98 -23.85 7.22 -14.93
CA THR A 98 -24.43 8.38 -14.26
C THR A 98 -24.89 9.39 -15.31
N ARG A 99 -25.79 10.31 -14.91
CA ARG A 99 -26.27 11.42 -15.75
C ARG A 99 -25.11 12.25 -16.32
N ASP A 100 -24.05 12.42 -15.55
CA ASP A 100 -22.83 13.15 -15.94
C ASP A 100 -21.87 12.31 -16.82
N GLY A 101 -22.29 11.15 -17.31
CA GLY A 101 -21.51 10.30 -18.21
C GLY A 101 -20.34 9.55 -17.55
N LYS A 102 -20.30 9.46 -16.21
CA LYS A 102 -19.34 8.67 -15.44
C LYS A 102 -19.88 7.26 -15.22
N ASN A 103 -19.00 6.31 -14.88
CA ASN A 103 -19.41 4.95 -14.54
C ASN A 103 -19.55 4.83 -13.02
N LYS A 104 -20.72 4.44 -12.54
CA LYS A 104 -20.97 4.05 -11.15
C LYS A 104 -20.86 2.53 -11.05
N LEU A 105 -20.03 2.07 -10.12
CA LEU A 105 -19.89 0.67 -9.76
C LEU A 105 -20.56 0.44 -8.41
N THR A 106 -21.45 -0.53 -8.35
CA THR A 106 -22.06 -1.02 -7.12
C THR A 106 -21.55 -2.43 -6.86
N LEU A 107 -20.86 -2.61 -5.74
CA LEU A 107 -20.26 -3.87 -5.30
C LEU A 107 -21.10 -4.47 -4.17
N GLN A 108 -21.48 -5.73 -4.32
CA GLN A 108 -22.16 -6.52 -3.29
C GLN A 108 -21.16 -7.44 -2.59
N ILE A 109 -21.17 -7.45 -1.26
CA ILE A 109 -20.19 -8.19 -0.46
C ILE A 109 -20.84 -8.74 0.82
N LEU A 110 -20.43 -9.93 1.23
CA LEU A 110 -20.64 -10.41 2.60
C LEU A 110 -19.41 -10.06 3.43
N LEU A 111 -19.60 -9.23 4.45
CA LEU A 111 -18.49 -8.69 5.22
C LEU A 111 -17.85 -9.75 6.12
N ALA A 112 -16.54 -9.93 5.98
CA ALA A 112 -15.73 -10.71 6.91
C ALA A 112 -15.25 -9.88 8.12
N ALA A 113 -15.33 -8.55 8.01
CA ALA A 113 -14.89 -7.65 9.06
C ALA A 113 -15.63 -6.30 9.00
N GLN A 114 -15.62 -5.56 10.11
CA GLN A 114 -16.22 -4.23 10.17
C GLN A 114 -15.58 -3.25 9.19
N VAL A 115 -16.40 -2.37 8.61
CA VAL A 115 -16.01 -1.29 7.71
C VAL A 115 -16.84 -0.04 7.99
N SER A 116 -16.25 1.13 7.79
CA SER A 116 -16.90 2.42 7.94
C SER A 116 -16.69 3.31 6.72
N GLU A 117 -17.65 4.18 6.45
CA GLU A 117 -17.47 5.28 5.50
C GLU A 117 -16.22 6.10 5.87
N GLY A 118 -15.46 6.52 4.87
CA GLY A 118 -14.14 7.13 5.02
C GLY A 118 -12.97 6.14 4.99
N ASP A 119 -13.23 4.84 5.18
CA ASP A 119 -12.19 3.82 5.06
C ASP A 119 -11.59 3.78 3.65
N ARG A 120 -10.28 3.62 3.56
CA ARG A 120 -9.63 3.33 2.28
C ARG A 120 -9.72 1.84 1.99
N LEU A 121 -10.29 1.52 0.84
CA LEU A 121 -10.45 0.16 0.38
C LEU A 121 -9.58 -0.08 -0.85
N ARG A 122 -9.15 -1.33 -1.04
CA ARG A 122 -8.48 -1.83 -2.23
C ARG A 122 -9.25 -3.00 -2.79
N LEU A 123 -9.66 -2.88 -4.04
CA LEU A 123 -10.19 -3.98 -4.80
C LEU A 123 -9.05 -4.67 -5.56
N HIS A 124 -8.95 -5.99 -5.40
CA HIS A 124 -7.98 -6.84 -6.08
C HIS A 124 -8.72 -7.79 -7.01
N ASP A 125 -8.40 -7.74 -8.29
CA ASP A 125 -8.83 -8.73 -9.28
C ASP A 125 -7.92 -9.96 -9.17
N GLU A 126 -8.48 -11.12 -8.82
CA GLU A 126 -7.70 -12.35 -8.68
C GLU A 126 -7.25 -12.92 -10.04
N GLN A 127 -7.96 -12.61 -11.14
CA GLN A 127 -7.62 -13.10 -12.47
C GLN A 127 -6.54 -12.25 -13.15
N SER A 128 -6.75 -10.94 -13.19
CA SER A 128 -5.81 -10.04 -13.87
C SER A 128 -4.66 -9.57 -12.96
N GLY A 129 -4.77 -9.77 -11.64
CA GLY A 129 -3.84 -9.20 -10.65
C GLY A 129 -3.98 -7.69 -10.47
N ASN A 130 -4.90 -7.05 -11.20
CA ASN A 130 -5.13 -5.61 -11.13
C ASN A 130 -5.60 -5.19 -9.75
N ARG A 131 -5.12 -4.01 -9.31
CA ARG A 131 -5.47 -3.43 -8.02
C ARG A 131 -5.84 -1.98 -8.18
N PHE A 132 -6.97 -1.60 -7.63
CA PHE A 132 -7.33 -0.20 -7.49
C PHE A 132 -7.77 0.10 -6.06
N SER A 133 -7.44 1.29 -5.58
CA SER A 133 -7.81 1.74 -4.23
C SER A 133 -8.71 2.97 -4.29
N PHE A 134 -9.72 3.01 -3.43
CA PHE A 134 -10.70 4.08 -3.35
C PHE A 134 -11.10 4.32 -1.90
N THR A 135 -11.66 5.49 -1.61
CA THR A 135 -12.23 5.78 -0.29
C THR A 135 -13.70 5.42 -0.30
N LEU A 136 -14.17 4.67 0.69
CA LEU A 136 -15.58 4.33 0.83
C LEU A 136 -16.37 5.60 1.13
N ARG A 137 -17.28 5.97 0.23
CA ARG A 137 -18.14 7.16 0.38
C ARG A 137 -19.62 6.83 0.52
N SER A 138 -20.01 5.60 0.20
CA SER A 138 -21.38 5.15 0.32
C SER A 138 -21.40 3.68 0.69
N LEU A 139 -22.09 3.41 1.79
CA LEU A 139 -22.24 2.10 2.38
C LEU A 139 -23.72 1.87 2.65
N GLN A 140 -24.26 0.77 2.13
CA GLN A 140 -25.63 0.38 2.37
C GLN A 140 -25.70 -1.03 2.95
N VAL A 141 -26.60 -1.25 3.91
CA VAL A 141 -26.91 -2.55 4.50
C VAL A 141 -28.43 -2.67 4.57
N GLY A 142 -28.99 -3.74 4.01
CA GLY A 142 -30.45 -3.91 3.93
C GLY A 142 -31.17 -2.79 3.18
N GLY A 143 -30.52 -2.21 2.15
CA GLY A 143 -31.06 -1.10 1.36
C GLY A 143 -30.98 0.29 2.01
N GLN A 144 -30.54 0.40 3.26
CA GLN A 144 -30.40 1.69 3.96
C GLN A 144 -28.95 2.15 4.01
N HIS A 145 -28.73 3.45 3.85
CA HIS A 145 -27.41 4.05 4.05
C HIS A 145 -26.97 3.91 5.51
N ARG A 146 -25.72 3.53 5.72
CA ARG A 146 -25.10 3.33 7.03
C ARG A 146 -23.68 3.88 7.01
N LYS A 147 -23.27 4.51 8.12
CA LYS A 147 -21.86 4.94 8.30
C LYS A 147 -20.92 3.79 8.60
N THR A 148 -21.43 2.69 9.15
CA THR A 148 -20.64 1.53 9.57
C THR A 148 -21.43 0.25 9.34
N ALA A 149 -20.74 -0.83 8.97
CA ALA A 149 -21.28 -2.17 8.84
C ALA A 149 -20.36 -3.18 9.52
N ARG A 150 -20.95 -4.20 10.16
CA ARG A 150 -20.27 -5.23 10.95
C ARG A 150 -19.99 -6.48 10.11
N SER A 151 -19.11 -7.33 10.64
CA SER A 151 -18.90 -8.68 10.08
C SER A 151 -20.23 -9.45 10.02
N GLY A 152 -20.37 -10.32 9.03
CA GLY A 152 -21.56 -11.11 8.74
C GLY A 152 -22.66 -10.37 7.97
N GLN A 153 -22.59 -9.04 7.84
CA GLN A 153 -23.61 -8.27 7.13
C GLN A 153 -23.39 -8.30 5.61
N LYS A 154 -24.49 -8.41 4.85
CA LYS A 154 -24.49 -8.14 3.41
C LYS A 154 -24.49 -6.63 3.19
N ALA A 155 -23.48 -6.13 2.50
CA ALA A 155 -23.32 -4.70 2.24
C ALA A 155 -23.19 -4.40 0.75
N GLN A 156 -23.59 -3.18 0.38
CA GLN A 156 -23.41 -2.61 -0.94
C GLN A 156 -22.54 -1.36 -0.88
N PHE A 157 -21.50 -1.31 -1.69
CA PHE A 157 -20.61 -0.16 -1.80
C PHE A 157 -20.75 0.46 -3.18
N SER A 158 -20.97 1.77 -3.23
CA SER A 158 -20.99 2.51 -4.49
C SER A 158 -19.75 3.37 -4.64
N LEU A 159 -19.13 3.30 -5.81
CA LEU A 159 -18.03 4.17 -6.20
C LEU A 159 -18.20 4.65 -7.64
N VAL A 160 -17.71 5.85 -7.91
CA VAL A 160 -17.64 6.40 -9.27
C VAL A 160 -16.24 6.18 -9.78
N VAL A 161 -16.12 5.53 -10.93
CA VAL A 161 -14.85 5.26 -11.60
C VAL A 161 -14.75 6.06 -12.90
N GLU A 162 -13.58 6.65 -13.13
CA GLU A 162 -13.27 7.29 -14.41
C GLU A 162 -13.12 6.22 -15.50
N ARG A 163 -13.45 6.58 -16.75
CA ARG A 163 -13.73 5.70 -17.92
C ARG A 163 -12.75 4.56 -18.23
N LYS A 164 -11.61 4.43 -17.54
CA LYS A 164 -10.58 3.39 -17.73
C LYS A 164 -10.59 2.26 -16.70
N ALA A 165 -11.54 2.20 -15.75
CA ALA A 165 -11.63 1.04 -14.87
C ALA A 165 -12.13 -0.19 -15.67
N GLN A 166 -11.16 -1.01 -16.09
CA GLN A 166 -11.35 -2.30 -16.78
C GLN A 166 -11.91 -3.34 -15.79
N VAL A 167 -13.12 -3.12 -15.29
CA VAL A 167 -13.80 -4.13 -14.48
C VAL A 167 -14.64 -4.97 -15.43
N HIS A 168 -14.14 -6.17 -15.76
CA HIS A 168 -14.76 -7.06 -16.75
C HIS A 168 -16.10 -7.63 -16.23
N ARG A 169 -17.00 -8.07 -17.14
CA ARG A 169 -18.30 -8.66 -16.77
C ARG A 169 -18.19 -9.89 -15.85
N HIS A 170 -17.07 -10.61 -15.89
CA HIS A 170 -16.78 -11.78 -15.06
C HIS A 170 -15.79 -11.47 -13.92
N PHE A 171 -15.91 -10.29 -13.32
CA PHE A 171 -15.00 -9.86 -12.27
C PHE A 171 -15.09 -10.75 -11.03
N GLN A 172 -13.98 -11.41 -10.68
CA GLN A 172 -13.79 -12.08 -9.41
C GLN A 172 -12.75 -11.32 -8.60
N GLY A 173 -13.20 -10.58 -7.60
CA GLY A 173 -12.30 -9.79 -6.78
C GLY A 173 -12.49 -9.94 -5.30
N THR A 174 -11.40 -9.71 -4.59
CA THR A 174 -11.36 -9.60 -3.15
C THR A 174 -11.17 -8.15 -2.75
N LEU A 175 -11.93 -7.71 -1.76
CA LEU A 175 -11.89 -6.37 -1.24
C LEU A 175 -11.17 -6.35 0.11
N PHE A 176 -10.31 -5.36 0.29
CA PHE A 176 -9.53 -5.18 1.50
C PHE A 176 -9.66 -3.75 2.02
N LYS A 177 -9.69 -3.59 3.34
CA LYS A 177 -9.42 -2.31 4.01
C LYS A 177 -7.90 -2.13 4.11
N VAL A 178 -7.40 -0.98 3.70
CA VAL A 178 -5.96 -0.69 3.67
C VAL A 178 -5.65 0.57 4.48
N ASP A 179 -4.54 0.56 5.20
CA ASP A 179 -4.08 1.74 5.91
C ASP A 179 -3.33 2.68 4.95
N VAL A 180 -3.89 3.87 4.75
CA VAL A 180 -3.27 4.98 4.01
C VAL A 180 -3.18 6.25 4.85
N GLY A 181 -3.50 6.21 6.14
CA GLY A 181 -3.53 7.41 6.99
C GLY A 181 -2.20 8.16 6.96
N SER A 182 -1.09 7.41 7.02
CA SER A 182 0.26 7.96 6.91
C SER A 182 0.61 8.48 5.51
N ARG A 183 0.14 7.81 4.45
CA ARG A 183 0.42 8.21 3.05
C ARG A 183 -0.30 9.49 2.66
N ILE A 184 -1.55 9.67 3.08
CA ILE A 184 -2.32 10.89 2.77
C ILE A 184 -1.69 12.11 3.47
N ILE A 185 -1.21 11.96 4.71
CA ILE A 185 -0.50 13.03 5.43
C ILE A 185 0.83 13.35 4.71
N ALA A 186 1.59 12.32 4.32
CA ALA A 186 2.83 12.50 3.56
C ALA A 186 2.58 13.16 2.19
N GLU A 187 1.56 12.71 1.44
CA GLU A 187 1.17 13.26 0.15
C GLU A 187 0.65 14.70 0.26
N ARG A 188 -0.11 15.04 1.31
CA ARG A 188 -0.57 16.43 1.57
C ARG A 188 0.62 17.35 1.85
N SER A 189 1.57 16.90 2.67
CA SER A 189 2.78 17.67 2.95
C SER A 189 3.66 17.83 1.69
N GLY A 190 3.77 16.78 0.89
CA GLY A 190 4.43 16.80 -0.42
C GLY A 190 3.74 17.71 -1.43
N HIS A 191 2.40 17.70 -1.49
CA HIS A 191 1.62 18.58 -2.35
C HIS A 191 1.77 20.05 -1.96
N LYS A 192 1.65 20.38 -0.67
CA LYS A 192 1.89 21.75 -0.18
C LYS A 192 3.32 22.23 -0.46
N ARG A 193 4.32 21.35 -0.29
CA ARG A 193 5.72 21.65 -0.66
C ARG A 193 5.84 21.85 -2.17
N ARG A 194 5.25 20.98 -2.99
CA ARG A 194 5.26 21.08 -4.45
C ARG A 194 4.59 22.36 -4.93
N GLU A 195 3.46 22.75 -4.35
CA GLU A 195 2.75 23.98 -4.69
C GLU A 195 3.60 25.22 -4.34
N LYS A 196 4.20 25.25 -3.14
CA LYS A 196 5.19 26.27 -2.75
C LYS A 196 6.44 26.31 -3.65
N LEU A 197 6.90 25.15 -4.11
CA LEU A 197 8.06 25.03 -5.00
C LEU A 197 7.71 25.26 -6.48
N SER A 198 6.44 25.12 -6.87
CA SER A 198 6.01 25.29 -8.26
C SER A 198 6.10 26.73 -8.75
N THR A 199 6.06 27.68 -7.82
CA THR A 199 6.28 29.11 -8.08
C THR A 199 7.76 29.50 -8.05
N HIS A 200 8.65 28.62 -7.59
CA HIS A 200 10.08 28.88 -7.48
C HIS A 200 10.82 28.09 -8.55
N LYS A 201 11.40 28.79 -9.53
CA LYS A 201 12.34 28.16 -10.47
C LYS A 201 13.57 27.74 -9.67
N VAL A 202 13.78 26.43 -9.49
CA VAL A 202 15.01 25.92 -8.87
C VAL A 202 16.15 26.18 -9.84
N ILE A 203 16.86 27.28 -9.64
CA ILE A 203 18.09 27.58 -10.36
C ILE A 203 19.20 26.94 -9.54
N ALA A 204 19.75 25.84 -10.04
CA ALA A 204 20.90 25.22 -9.40
C ALA A 204 22.06 26.23 -9.39
N ASP A 205 22.64 26.45 -8.21
CA ASP A 205 23.84 27.24 -8.05
C ASP A 205 25.00 26.44 -8.65
N LYS A 206 25.41 26.84 -9.86
CA LYS A 206 26.45 26.14 -10.62
C LYS A 206 27.78 26.10 -9.86
N GLY A 207 28.13 27.16 -9.13
CA GLY A 207 29.37 27.21 -8.35
C GLY A 207 29.35 26.20 -7.22
N LYS A 208 28.27 26.14 -6.43
CA LYS A 208 28.10 25.11 -5.39
C LYS A 208 28.09 23.69 -5.94
N VAL A 209 27.46 23.48 -7.10
CA VAL A 209 27.48 22.16 -7.75
C VAL A 209 28.90 21.80 -8.15
N GLU A 210 29.66 22.71 -8.73
CA GLU A 210 31.06 22.47 -9.10
C GLU A 210 31.97 22.23 -7.90
N ASP A 211 31.78 22.98 -6.80
CA ASP A 211 32.52 22.77 -5.55
C ASP A 211 32.23 21.40 -4.93
N ILE A 212 30.96 20.99 -4.88
CA ILE A 212 30.57 19.66 -4.39
C ILE A 212 31.19 18.57 -5.28
N LEU A 213 31.16 18.75 -6.61
CA LEU A 213 31.76 17.80 -7.55
C LEU A 213 33.29 17.72 -7.39
N ALA A 214 33.95 18.84 -7.10
CA ALA A 214 35.38 18.89 -6.85
C ALA A 214 35.76 18.22 -5.51
N GLN A 215 34.97 18.44 -4.46
CA GLN A 215 35.14 17.80 -3.14
C GLN A 215 34.95 16.28 -3.19
N LEU A 216 34.10 15.79 -4.10
CA LEU A 216 33.89 14.36 -4.32
C LEU A 216 35.05 13.68 -5.09
N ALA A 217 36.11 14.42 -5.42
CA ALA A 217 37.29 13.95 -6.17
C ALA A 217 36.95 13.24 -7.49
N TRP A 218 35.86 13.64 -8.16
CA TRP A 218 35.38 13.02 -9.37
C TRP A 218 36.23 13.42 -10.58
N LYS A 219 36.82 12.44 -11.26
CA LYS A 219 37.48 12.66 -12.55
C LYS A 219 36.42 12.84 -13.64
N ARG A 220 36.40 14.01 -14.28
CA ARG A 220 35.61 14.22 -15.51
C ARG A 220 36.22 13.34 -16.62
N GLY A 221 35.46 12.39 -17.12
CA GLY A 221 35.82 11.56 -18.27
C GLY A 221 34.70 11.61 -19.32
N PRO A 222 35.02 11.51 -20.63
CA PRO A 222 34.00 11.38 -21.65
C PRO A 222 33.24 10.07 -21.44
N VAL A 223 31.93 10.17 -21.17
CA VAL A 223 31.04 9.00 -21.16
C VAL A 223 30.34 8.95 -22.51
N THR A 224 30.75 8.00 -23.36
CA THR A 224 30.05 7.72 -24.61
C THR A 224 28.79 6.90 -24.29
N LEU A 225 27.64 7.56 -24.19
CA LEU A 225 26.36 6.88 -24.02
C LEU A 225 25.92 6.26 -25.36
N ASN A 226 26.15 4.96 -25.53
CA ASN A 226 25.60 4.19 -26.65
C ASN A 226 24.09 3.99 -26.45
N LEU A 227 23.29 4.96 -26.92
CA LEU A 227 21.82 4.90 -26.89
C LEU A 227 21.20 4.07 -28.04
N ALA A 228 22.00 3.28 -28.77
CA ALA A 228 21.50 2.40 -29.83
C ALA A 228 21.06 1.03 -29.28
N GLY A 229 19.97 1.03 -28.51
CA GLY A 229 19.21 -0.18 -28.19
C GLY A 229 17.82 -0.10 -28.80
N LYS A 230 17.60 -0.75 -29.95
CA LYS A 230 16.29 -0.91 -30.58
C LYS A 230 15.36 -1.73 -29.66
N GLY A 231 14.64 -1.07 -28.76
CA GLY A 231 13.44 -1.63 -28.13
C GLY A 231 12.23 -1.30 -28.99
N GLN A 232 11.78 -2.24 -29.83
CA GLN A 232 10.48 -2.13 -30.49
C GLN A 232 9.38 -2.13 -29.42
N GLY A 233 8.79 -0.96 -29.16
CA GLY A 233 7.60 -0.81 -28.33
C GLY A 233 6.72 0.29 -28.92
N LYS A 234 5.71 -0.09 -29.70
CA LYS A 234 4.69 0.82 -30.21
C LYS A 234 3.97 1.51 -29.04
N SER A 235 4.21 2.80 -28.85
CA SER A 235 3.37 3.68 -28.04
C SER A 235 2.84 4.82 -28.91
N LYS A 236 1.62 4.64 -29.43
CA LYS A 236 0.79 5.72 -29.96
C LYS A 236 0.16 6.46 -28.78
N THR A 237 0.67 7.64 -28.44
CA THR A 237 -0.14 8.77 -27.91
C THR A 237 0.65 10.07 -27.97
N GLY A 238 0.13 11.01 -28.77
CA GLY A 238 0.05 12.46 -28.50
C GLY A 238 1.33 13.21 -28.11
N GLY A 239 1.82 14.04 -29.04
CA GLY A 239 3.04 14.84 -28.92
C GLY A 239 3.12 15.68 -27.65
N ARG A 240 4.19 15.45 -26.88
CA ARG A 240 4.79 16.45 -26.00
C ARG A 240 5.94 17.06 -26.79
N ARG A 241 5.91 18.37 -27.04
CA ARG A 241 7.01 19.11 -27.68
C ARG A 241 8.33 18.71 -27.00
N PRO A 242 9.42 18.45 -27.75
CA PRO A 242 10.70 18.11 -27.14
C PRO A 242 11.13 19.31 -26.28
N ALA A 243 11.24 19.09 -24.96
CA ALA A 243 11.83 20.06 -24.07
C ALA A 243 13.26 20.33 -24.57
N GLN A 244 13.57 21.60 -24.80
CA GLN A 244 14.92 22.05 -25.13
C GLN A 244 15.93 21.45 -24.16
N LYS A 245 16.96 20.81 -24.74
CA LYS A 245 18.26 20.42 -24.18
C LYS A 245 18.47 20.69 -22.67
N GLU A 246 17.88 19.86 -21.82
CA GLU A 246 18.47 19.56 -20.51
C GLU A 246 18.67 18.06 -20.45
N PRO A 247 19.92 17.55 -20.50
CA PRO A 247 20.14 16.12 -20.41
C PRO A 247 19.73 15.65 -19.01
N PRO A 248 18.97 14.55 -18.88
CA PRO A 248 18.81 13.90 -17.59
C PRO A 248 20.20 13.45 -17.14
N TRP A 249 20.69 13.98 -16.02
CA TRP A 249 21.96 13.58 -15.46
C TRP A 249 21.80 12.17 -14.88
N TRP A 250 22.57 11.23 -15.40
CA TRP A 250 22.70 9.87 -14.86
C TRP A 250 24.09 9.76 -14.22
N VAL A 251 24.15 9.23 -13.00
CA VAL A 251 25.40 8.97 -12.28
C VAL A 251 25.74 7.50 -12.44
N ALA A 252 26.85 7.21 -13.11
CA ALA A 252 27.45 5.87 -13.12
C ALA A 252 28.52 5.83 -12.04
N VAL A 253 28.32 5.00 -11.01
CA VAL A 253 29.33 4.76 -9.98
C VAL A 253 30.35 3.79 -10.57
N ALA A 254 31.57 4.27 -10.82
CA ALA A 254 32.69 3.38 -11.11
C ALA A 254 32.93 2.52 -9.86
N LYS A 255 33.03 1.20 -10.06
CA LYS A 255 33.26 0.15 -9.06
C LYS A 255 33.84 0.68 -7.73
N LEU A 256 33.14 0.38 -6.63
CA LEU A 256 33.72 0.41 -5.28
C LEU A 256 34.88 -0.59 -5.25
N GLY A 257 36.11 -0.06 -5.24
CA GLY A 257 37.33 -0.78 -4.87
C GLY A 257 37.58 -0.59 -3.38
#